data_AF-A0A915A8X9-F1
#
_entry.id   AF-A0A915A8X9-F1
#
_cell.length_a   1.000
_cell.length_b   1.000
_cell.length_c   1.000
_cell.angle_alpha   90.00
_cell.angle_beta   90.00
_cell.angle_gamma   90.00
#
_symmetry.space_group_name_H-M   'P 1'
#
loop_
_entity.id
_entity.type
_entity.pdbx_description
1 polymer ?
#
loop_
_entity_poly.entity_id
_entity_poly.type
_entity_poly.pdbx_seq_one_letter_code
_entity_poly.pdbx_strand_id
1 'polypeptide(L)'
;MFQSVALGVNKRMGYIPLEFILGFFVNAVVKRWTDAFHNMGYLEDQAMLVGNVIRGDDDESRMMRRTIVRYLCLSQVLVFRDISILVRKRFPSYESIVKAGLMLESEKCKLRSYKHFENDADYGRNWAPINWAFALVIKSRQRGKIVADIWAGKLCDEIRKFKNCLQILCNYDWVPIPLAYPQFVILAVYAYFAICLLSRQFAILDGKNVHVTVPVITMLQYVFCMGWMKVATSLINPFGDDENDFECNYLIDKNLATCMCMVDDAYDDLPELKRDQFWCCEKIEPLYAKDAADIKINPLIGSAVRTRQIG
;
A
#
# COMPACT_ATOMS: atom_id res chain seq x y z
N MET A 1 -46.00 18.11 -25.85
CA MET A 1 -46.02 17.25 -24.65
C MET A 1 -44.62 16.89 -24.16
N PHE A 2 -43.80 16.17 -24.96
CA PHE A 2 -42.43 15.77 -24.59
C PHE A 2 -41.55 16.93 -24.09
N GLN A 3 -41.52 18.03 -24.85
CA GLN A 3 -40.75 19.23 -24.51
C GLN A 3 -41.11 19.84 -23.14
N SER A 4 -42.40 19.94 -22.82
CA SER A 4 -42.87 20.48 -21.54
C SER A 4 -42.46 19.57 -20.37
N VAL A 5 -42.51 18.25 -20.58
CA VAL A 5 -42.06 17.26 -19.59
C VAL A 5 -40.55 17.36 -19.39
N ALA A 6 -39.77 17.41 -20.47
CA ALA A 6 -38.30 17.53 -20.42
C ALA A 6 -37.85 18.77 -19.65
N LEU A 7 -38.43 19.94 -19.95
CA LEU A 7 -38.14 21.19 -19.24
C LEU A 7 -38.59 21.14 -17.77
N GLY A 8 -39.74 20.52 -17.48
CA GLY A 8 -40.24 20.33 -16.12
C GLY A 8 -39.34 19.45 -15.27
N VAL A 9 -38.82 18.36 -15.85
CA VAL A 9 -37.88 17.45 -15.19
C VAL A 9 -36.52 18.12 -15.01
N ASN A 10 -36.00 18.82 -16.03
CA ASN A 10 -34.70 19.50 -15.95
C ASN A 10 -34.64 20.50 -14.78
N LYS A 11 -35.74 21.24 -14.52
CA LYS A 11 -35.85 22.16 -13.37
C LYS A 11 -35.71 21.47 -12.02
N ARG A 12 -36.05 20.18 -11.92
CA ARG A 12 -35.99 19.39 -10.68
C ARG A 12 -34.70 18.59 -10.52
N MET A 13 -33.85 18.54 -11.56
CA MET A 13 -32.58 17.79 -11.52
C MET A 13 -31.60 18.32 -10.46
N GLY A 14 -31.68 19.60 -10.10
CA GLY A 14 -30.87 20.19 -9.04
C GLY A 14 -31.16 19.66 -7.63
N TYR A 15 -32.24 18.88 -7.44
CA TYR A 15 -32.53 18.21 -6.17
C TYR A 15 -31.72 16.95 -5.94
N ILE A 16 -31.04 16.43 -6.96
CA ILE A 16 -30.20 15.23 -6.86
C ILE A 16 -28.76 15.70 -6.57
N PRO A 17 -28.22 15.51 -5.35
CA PRO A 17 -26.88 15.95 -5.00
C PRO A 17 -25.84 14.92 -5.47
N LEU A 18 -25.69 14.76 -6.78
CA LEU A 18 -24.86 13.71 -7.38
C LEU A 18 -23.38 13.87 -6.97
N GLU A 19 -22.87 15.09 -7.00
CA GLU A 19 -21.49 15.42 -6.68
C GLU A 19 -21.16 15.09 -5.23
N PHE A 20 -22.12 15.27 -4.32
CA PHE A 20 -21.96 14.91 -2.90
C PHE A 20 -21.88 13.39 -2.74
N ILE A 21 -22.86 12.66 -3.29
CA ILE A 21 -22.90 11.19 -3.21
C ILE A 21 -21.61 10.58 -3.76
N LEU A 22 -21.17 11.06 -4.93
CA LEU A 22 -19.97 10.59 -5.60
C LEU A 22 -18.71 10.98 -4.83
N GLY A 23 -18.62 12.21 -4.30
CA GLY A 23 -17.48 12.68 -3.52
C GLY A 23 -17.23 11.85 -2.26
N PHE A 24 -18.28 11.52 -1.50
CA PHE A 24 -18.14 10.64 -0.33
C PHE A 24 -17.69 9.23 -0.71
N PHE A 25 -18.24 8.68 -1.79
CA PHE A 25 -17.88 7.35 -2.26
C PHE A 25 -16.42 7.29 -2.70
N VAL A 26 -15.98 8.24 -3.54
CA VAL A 26 -14.59 8.29 -4.02
C VAL A 26 -13.63 8.48 -2.84
N ASN A 27 -13.93 9.38 -1.91
CA ASN A 27 -13.09 9.59 -0.74
C ASN A 27 -12.96 8.33 0.13
N ALA A 28 -14.06 7.57 0.32
CA ALA A 28 -14.02 6.32 1.07
C ALA A 28 -13.14 5.27 0.37
N VAL A 29 -13.22 5.16 -0.96
CA VAL A 29 -12.37 4.25 -1.74
C VAL A 29 -10.91 4.69 -1.69
N VAL A 30 -10.61 5.95 -2.01
CA VAL A 30 -9.24 6.48 -2.05
C VAL A 30 -8.56 6.35 -0.70
N LYS A 31 -9.29 6.57 0.40
CA LYS A 31 -8.76 6.35 1.75
C LYS A 31 -8.36 4.89 1.97
N ARG A 32 -9.24 3.93 1.65
CA ARG A 32 -8.91 2.49 1.79
C ARG A 32 -7.75 2.07 0.89
N TRP A 33 -7.72 2.56 -0.35
CA TRP A 33 -6.63 2.34 -1.29
C TRP A 33 -5.29 2.86 -0.72
N THR A 34 -5.31 4.08 -0.19
CA THR A 34 -4.13 4.73 0.41
C THR A 34 -3.67 3.98 1.65
N ASP A 35 -4.60 3.58 2.53
CA ASP A 35 -4.28 2.81 3.72
C ASP A 35 -3.70 1.44 3.34
N ALA A 36 -4.23 0.76 2.32
CA ALA A 36 -3.67 -0.49 1.80
C ALA A 36 -2.25 -0.29 1.24
N PHE A 37 -2.02 0.78 0.47
CA PHE A 37 -0.70 1.13 -0.07
C PHE A 37 0.37 1.29 1.03
N HIS A 38 0.06 2.03 2.09
CA HIS A 38 0.98 2.22 3.22
C HIS A 38 1.27 0.93 4.00
N ASN A 39 0.41 -0.08 3.88
CA ASN A 39 0.51 -1.35 4.61
C ASN A 39 0.99 -2.53 3.74
N MET A 40 1.51 -2.27 2.53
CA MET A 40 2.03 -3.27 1.59
C MET A 40 3.14 -4.18 2.16
N GLY A 41 3.74 -3.83 3.30
CA GLY A 41 4.67 -4.71 4.02
C GLY A 41 6.07 -4.68 3.43
N TYR A 42 6.70 -3.50 3.39
CA TYR A 42 8.15 -3.39 3.20
C TYR A 42 8.87 -4.02 4.39
N LEU A 43 9.93 -4.78 4.13
CA LEU A 43 10.58 -5.64 5.14
C LEU A 43 11.99 -5.16 5.54
N GLU A 44 12.43 -4.04 4.99
CA GLU A 44 13.80 -3.51 5.16
C GLU A 44 14.12 -3.17 6.62
N ASP A 45 13.16 -2.59 7.37
CA ASP A 45 13.35 -2.25 8.78
C ASP A 45 13.61 -3.50 9.64
N GLN A 46 12.84 -4.56 9.43
CA GLN A 46 12.99 -5.82 10.15
C GLN A 46 14.31 -6.48 9.77
N ALA A 47 14.67 -6.51 8.48
CA ALA A 47 15.92 -7.09 8.01
C ALA A 47 17.14 -6.32 8.56
N MET A 48 17.11 -4.99 8.52
CA MET A 48 18.15 -4.14 9.09
C MET A 48 18.38 -4.44 10.57
N LEU A 49 17.30 -4.60 11.34
CA LEU A 49 17.41 -4.89 12.76
C LEU A 49 17.90 -6.32 13.02
N VAL A 50 17.43 -7.32 12.25
CA VAL A 50 17.94 -8.70 12.31
C VAL A 50 19.44 -8.75 12.04
N GLY A 51 19.90 -8.09 10.98
CA GLY A 51 21.31 -8.03 10.56
C GLY A 51 22.22 -7.43 11.64
N ASN A 52 21.76 -6.39 12.33
CA ASN A 52 22.58 -5.70 13.33
C ASN A 52 22.48 -6.30 14.74
N VAL A 53 21.35 -6.91 15.11
CA VAL A 53 21.10 -7.39 16.48
C VAL A 53 21.58 -8.81 16.71
N ILE A 54 21.46 -9.70 15.72
CA ILE A 54 21.89 -11.09 15.84
C ILE A 54 23.34 -11.20 15.39
N ARG A 55 24.25 -11.30 16.36
CA ARG A 55 25.69 -11.31 16.13
C ARG A 55 26.24 -12.73 15.96
N GLY A 56 27.31 -12.85 15.18
CA GLY A 56 28.07 -14.08 14.94
C GLY A 56 28.31 -14.35 13.46
N ASP A 57 29.54 -14.76 13.15
CA ASP A 57 30.00 -15.17 11.81
C ASP A 57 29.85 -16.67 11.56
N ASP A 58 29.45 -17.42 12.59
CA ASP A 58 29.20 -18.85 12.48
C ASP A 58 27.95 -19.16 11.64
N ASP A 59 27.96 -20.34 11.01
CA ASP A 59 26.86 -20.82 10.15
C ASP A 59 25.51 -20.82 10.86
N GLU A 60 25.49 -21.08 12.18
CA GLU A 60 24.26 -21.07 12.96
C GLU A 60 23.67 -19.66 13.04
N SER A 61 24.47 -18.64 13.35
CA SER A 61 24.03 -17.24 13.42
C SER A 61 23.58 -16.71 12.07
N ARG A 62 24.34 -17.03 11.02
CA ARG A 62 23.98 -16.76 9.63
C ARG A 62 22.63 -17.41 9.26
N MET A 63 22.45 -18.67 9.62
CA MET A 63 21.21 -19.40 9.38
C MET A 63 20.03 -18.79 10.14
N MET A 64 20.23 -18.36 11.40
CA MET A 64 19.19 -17.67 12.17
C MET A 64 18.73 -16.38 11.47
N ARG A 65 19.68 -15.51 11.10
CA ARG A 65 19.41 -14.25 10.40
C ARG A 65 18.61 -14.46 9.11
N ARG A 66 19.11 -15.32 8.22
CA ARG A 66 18.47 -15.65 6.93
C ARG A 66 17.08 -16.26 7.11
N THR A 67 16.92 -17.16 8.09
CA THR A 67 15.65 -17.84 8.35
C THR A 67 14.58 -16.90 8.90
N ILE A 68 14.93 -15.97 9.81
CA ILE A 68 13.98 -14.99 10.34
C ILE A 68 13.40 -14.14 9.20
N VAL A 69 14.25 -13.55 8.37
CA VAL A 69 13.80 -12.75 7.22
C VAL A 69 12.96 -13.59 6.26
N ARG A 70 13.40 -14.81 5.94
CA ARG A 70 12.63 -15.70 5.06
C ARG A 70 11.25 -16.02 5.61
N TYR A 71 11.10 -16.21 6.91
CA TYR A 71 9.79 -16.42 7.53
C TYR A 71 8.87 -15.21 7.41
N LEU A 72 9.40 -13.99 7.52
CA LEU A 72 8.59 -12.79 7.32
C LEU A 72 8.18 -12.64 5.85
N CYS A 73 9.09 -12.88 4.90
CA CYS A 73 8.76 -12.96 3.47
C CYS A 73 7.71 -14.04 3.20
N LEU A 74 7.86 -15.23 3.79
CA LEU A 74 6.91 -16.33 3.64
C LEU A 74 5.51 -15.94 4.14
N SER A 75 5.42 -15.24 5.28
CA SER A 75 4.13 -14.72 5.77
C SER A 75 3.50 -13.73 4.78
N GLN A 76 4.30 -12.80 4.22
CA GLN A 76 3.83 -11.88 3.18
C GLN A 76 3.31 -12.63 1.96
N VAL A 77 4.04 -13.64 1.46
CA VAL A 77 3.61 -14.45 0.32
C VAL A 77 2.31 -15.16 0.63
N LEU A 78 2.15 -15.72 1.83
CA LEU A 78 0.90 -16.37 2.22
C LEU A 78 -0.28 -15.38 2.25
N VAL A 79 -0.08 -14.16 2.76
CA VAL A 79 -1.11 -13.10 2.74
C VAL A 79 -1.44 -12.68 1.32
N PHE A 80 -0.44 -12.31 0.52
CA PHE A 80 -0.62 -11.86 -0.85
C PHE A 80 -1.23 -12.94 -1.74
N ARG A 81 -0.89 -14.22 -1.51
CA ARG A 81 -1.51 -15.35 -2.22
C ARG A 81 -3.01 -15.48 -1.93
N ASP A 82 -3.50 -14.98 -0.81
CA ASP A 82 -4.92 -15.03 -0.46
C ASP A 82 -5.69 -13.79 -0.93
N ILE A 83 -5.05 -12.60 -0.96
CA ILE A 83 -5.71 -11.34 -1.34
C ILE A 83 -5.46 -10.89 -2.79
N SER A 84 -4.37 -11.34 -3.44
CA SER A 84 -3.97 -10.92 -4.79
C SER A 84 -4.13 -12.02 -5.82
N ILE A 85 -4.86 -11.71 -6.90
CA ILE A 85 -5.11 -12.64 -8.01
C ILE A 85 -3.81 -13.01 -8.70
N LEU A 86 -2.93 -12.03 -8.95
CA LEU A 86 -1.64 -12.22 -9.60
C LEU A 86 -0.69 -13.09 -8.77
N VAL A 87 -0.66 -12.91 -7.45
CA VAL A 87 0.19 -13.74 -6.57
C VAL A 87 -0.38 -15.15 -6.43
N ARG A 88 -1.72 -15.30 -6.39
CA ARG A 88 -2.37 -16.62 -6.41
C ARG A 88 -2.09 -17.40 -7.69
N LYS A 89 -2.03 -16.73 -8.85
CA LYS A 89 -1.60 -17.34 -10.12
C LYS A 89 -0.13 -17.77 -10.08
N ARG A 90 0.75 -16.96 -9.49
CA ARG A 90 2.18 -17.28 -9.34
C ARG A 90 2.44 -18.42 -8.37
N PHE A 91 1.70 -18.48 -7.25
CA PHE A 91 1.84 -19.49 -6.21
C PHE A 91 0.52 -20.23 -5.93
N PRO A 92 0.05 -21.13 -6.81
CA PRO A 92 -1.24 -21.79 -6.64
C PRO A 92 -1.32 -22.67 -5.38
N SER A 93 -0.23 -23.33 -5.03
CA SER A 93 -0.18 -24.29 -3.91
C SER A 93 1.08 -24.12 -3.05
N TYR A 94 1.09 -24.70 -1.85
CA TYR A 94 2.30 -24.69 -1.00
C TYR A 94 3.48 -25.39 -1.66
N GLU A 95 3.26 -26.38 -2.52
CA GLU A 95 4.32 -27.03 -3.31
C GLU A 95 4.98 -26.04 -4.28
N SER A 96 4.23 -25.10 -4.86
CA SER A 96 4.82 -24.05 -5.71
C SER A 96 5.69 -23.08 -4.90
N ILE A 97 5.31 -22.77 -3.66
CA ILE A 97 6.10 -21.94 -2.73
C ILE A 97 7.39 -22.66 -2.33
N VAL A 98 7.32 -23.97 -2.07
CA VAL A 98 8.51 -24.79 -1.79
C VAL A 98 9.47 -24.82 -2.97
N LYS A 99 8.95 -25.07 -4.19
CA LYS A 99 9.76 -25.07 -5.41
C LYS A 99 10.43 -23.71 -5.67
N ALA A 100 9.77 -22.61 -5.30
CA ALA A 100 10.33 -21.27 -5.39
C ALA A 100 11.41 -20.97 -4.33
N GLY A 101 11.65 -21.85 -3.35
CA GLY A 101 12.66 -21.66 -2.31
C GLY A 101 12.25 -20.74 -1.16
N LEU A 102 11.00 -20.29 -1.13
CA LEU A 102 10.47 -19.43 -0.06
C LEU A 102 10.17 -20.23 1.23
N MET A 103 9.86 -21.52 1.08
CA MET A 103 9.53 -22.45 2.17
C MET A 103 10.29 -23.76 1.98
N LEU A 104 10.77 -24.35 3.07
CA LEU A 104 11.37 -25.68 3.03
C LEU A 104 10.29 -26.77 3.10
N GLU A 105 10.60 -27.97 2.61
CA GLU A 105 9.66 -29.09 2.67
C GLU A 105 9.31 -29.49 4.12
N SER A 106 10.31 -29.46 5.01
CA SER A 106 10.11 -29.69 6.46
C SER A 106 9.19 -28.65 7.11
N GLU A 107 9.26 -27.40 6.66
CA GLU A 107 8.42 -26.31 7.12
C GLU A 107 6.99 -26.46 6.61
N LYS A 108 6.81 -26.89 5.36
CA LYS A 108 5.49 -27.26 4.83
C LYS A 108 4.87 -28.39 5.64
N CYS A 109 5.63 -29.45 5.94
CA CYS A 109 5.16 -30.53 6.82
C CYS A 109 4.78 -30.00 8.21
N LYS A 110 5.59 -29.11 8.80
CA LYS A 110 5.30 -28.49 10.10
C LYS A 110 4.03 -27.64 10.05
N LEU A 111 3.86 -26.83 9.00
CA LEU A 111 2.68 -26.01 8.77
C LEU A 111 1.41 -26.87 8.63
N ARG A 112 1.54 -28.04 8.00
CA ARG A 112 0.45 -29.03 7.87
C ARG A 112 0.17 -29.84 9.14
N SER A 113 1.10 -29.89 10.08
CA SER A 113 0.90 -30.61 11.35
C SER A 113 -0.03 -29.90 12.35
N TYR A 114 -0.43 -28.66 12.08
CA TYR A 114 -1.30 -27.90 12.98
C TYR A 114 -2.75 -28.39 12.90
N LYS A 115 -3.18 -29.08 13.96
CA LYS A 115 -4.46 -29.81 14.04
C LYS A 115 -5.72 -28.95 13.89
N HIS A 116 -5.63 -27.64 14.07
CA HIS A 116 -6.78 -26.73 13.95
C HIS A 116 -7.11 -26.37 12.49
N PHE A 117 -6.37 -26.90 11.51
CA PHE A 117 -6.52 -26.60 10.10
C PHE A 117 -6.52 -27.89 9.29
N GLU A 118 -7.70 -28.30 8.81
CA GLU A 118 -7.87 -29.54 8.04
C GLU A 118 -7.45 -29.31 6.58
N ASN A 119 -7.84 -28.17 6.01
CA ASN A 119 -7.56 -27.80 4.63
C ASN A 119 -6.63 -26.59 4.51
N ASP A 120 -6.01 -26.43 3.34
CA ASP A 120 -5.20 -25.24 3.01
C ASP A 120 -6.06 -23.95 2.90
N ALA A 121 -7.39 -24.10 2.90
CA ALA A 121 -8.37 -23.00 2.89
C ALA A 121 -8.84 -22.55 4.29
N ASP A 122 -8.45 -23.25 5.36
CA ASP A 122 -8.94 -22.94 6.71
C ASP A 122 -8.16 -21.78 7.35
N TYR A 123 -8.88 -20.80 7.91
CA TYR A 123 -8.48 -19.69 8.81
C TYR A 123 -7.18 -18.90 8.50
N GLY A 124 -6.53 -19.13 7.35
CA GLY A 124 -5.24 -18.54 6.97
C GLY A 124 -4.07 -19.07 7.83
N ARG A 125 -3.00 -19.56 7.19
CA ARG A 125 -1.78 -20.06 7.90
C ARG A 125 -0.62 -19.06 7.89
N ASN A 126 -0.89 -17.82 7.50
CA ASN A 126 0.08 -16.72 7.42
C ASN A 126 0.72 -16.34 8.77
N TRP A 127 0.06 -16.59 9.89
CA TRP A 127 0.54 -16.29 11.23
C TRP A 127 1.71 -17.19 11.67
N ALA A 128 1.79 -18.41 11.14
CA ALA A 128 2.73 -19.43 11.62
C ALA A 128 4.19 -19.04 11.36
N PRO A 129 4.60 -18.59 10.16
CA PRO A 129 5.96 -18.10 9.94
C PRO A 129 6.34 -16.93 10.85
N ILE A 130 5.41 -15.99 11.10
CA ILE A 130 5.66 -14.88 12.04
C ILE A 130 5.93 -15.42 13.44
N ASN A 131 5.11 -16.37 13.91
CA ASN A 131 5.32 -17.01 15.21
C ASN A 131 6.65 -17.78 15.29
N TRP A 132 7.07 -18.43 14.20
CA TRP A 132 8.39 -19.07 14.13
C TRP A 132 9.53 -18.06 14.18
N ALA A 133 9.39 -16.91 13.52
CA ALA A 133 10.35 -15.81 13.59
C ALA A 133 10.50 -15.29 15.03
N PHE A 134 9.39 -15.03 15.74
CA PHE A 134 9.42 -14.67 17.17
C PHE A 134 10.16 -15.72 18.00
N ALA A 135 9.81 -17.00 17.84
CA ALA A 135 10.47 -18.08 18.58
C ALA A 135 11.97 -18.15 18.29
N LEU A 136 12.39 -17.86 17.05
CA LEU A 136 13.79 -17.87 16.65
C LEU A 136 14.57 -16.67 17.23
N VAL A 137 13.94 -15.49 17.34
CA VAL A 137 14.52 -14.34 18.06
C VAL A 137 14.77 -14.67 19.52
N ILE A 138 13.78 -15.26 20.21
CA ILE A 138 13.92 -15.66 21.62
C ILE A 138 15.02 -16.71 21.78
N LYS A 139 15.09 -17.71 20.89
CA LYS A 139 16.18 -18.70 20.89
C LYS A 139 17.55 -18.07 20.65
N SER A 140 17.63 -17.11 19.73
CA SER A 140 18.88 -16.38 19.45
C SER A 140 19.37 -15.64 20.68
N ARG A 141 18.43 -15.05 21.46
CA ARG A 141 18.75 -14.43 22.75
C ARG A 141 19.21 -15.43 23.79
N GLN A 142 18.49 -16.54 23.96
CA GLN A 142 18.86 -17.62 24.90
C GLN A 142 20.24 -18.22 24.60
N ARG A 143 20.62 -18.27 23.32
CA ARG A 143 21.93 -18.74 22.85
C ARG A 143 23.03 -17.68 22.91
N GLY A 144 22.74 -16.49 23.46
CA GLY A 144 23.72 -15.41 23.60
C GLY A 144 24.10 -14.70 22.30
N LYS A 145 23.42 -14.98 21.17
CA LYS A 145 23.65 -14.30 19.88
C LYS A 145 23.12 -12.87 19.86
N ILE A 146 22.16 -12.56 20.75
CA ILE A 146 21.65 -11.21 20.99
C ILE A 146 22.21 -10.72 22.32
N VAL A 147 22.85 -9.54 22.29
CA VAL A 147 23.62 -8.98 23.40
C VAL A 147 22.75 -8.68 24.62
N ALA A 148 21.56 -8.08 24.43
CA ALA A 148 20.71 -7.66 25.54
C ALA A 148 19.22 -7.92 25.27
N ASP A 149 18.44 -8.07 26.34
CA ASP A 149 17.00 -8.32 26.28
C ASP A 149 16.24 -7.18 25.59
N ILE A 150 16.70 -5.94 25.77
CA ILE A 150 16.12 -4.75 25.12
C ILE A 150 16.17 -4.89 23.60
N TRP A 151 17.26 -5.42 23.05
CA TRP A 151 17.41 -5.61 21.60
C TRP A 151 16.50 -6.72 21.07
N ALA A 152 16.36 -7.81 21.83
CA ALA A 152 15.40 -8.85 21.50
C ALA A 152 13.95 -8.32 21.54
N GLY A 153 13.62 -7.49 22.53
CA GLY A 153 12.32 -6.81 22.65
C GLY A 153 12.04 -5.88 21.46
N LYS A 154 12.99 -5.03 21.09
CA LYS A 154 12.88 -4.15 19.92
C LYS A 154 12.67 -4.92 18.63
N LEU A 155 13.41 -6.02 18.44
CA LEU A 155 13.26 -6.87 17.26
C LEU A 155 11.87 -7.53 17.19
N CYS A 156 11.37 -8.00 18.33
CA CYS A 156 10.00 -8.49 18.46
C CYS A 156 8.96 -7.41 18.12
N ASP A 157 9.16 -6.17 18.54
CA ASP A 157 8.24 -5.07 18.23
C ASP A 157 8.24 -4.70 16.74
N GLU A 158 9.41 -4.69 16.08
CA GLU A 158 9.48 -4.46 14.63
C GLU A 158 8.80 -5.58 13.82
N ILE A 159 8.96 -6.84 14.23
CA ILE A 159 8.23 -7.97 13.63
C ILE A 159 6.72 -7.81 13.85
N ARG A 160 6.29 -7.33 15.02
CA ARG A 160 4.87 -7.07 15.32
C ARG A 160 4.29 -5.96 14.44
N LYS A 161 5.04 -4.88 14.20
CA LYS A 161 4.62 -3.79 13.30
C LYS A 161 4.37 -4.33 11.88
N PHE A 162 5.29 -5.12 11.35
CA PHE A 162 5.13 -5.79 10.06
C PHE A 162 3.88 -6.70 10.03
N LYS A 163 3.68 -7.53 11.07
CA LYS A 163 2.48 -8.37 11.21
C LYS A 163 1.20 -7.53 11.17
N ASN A 164 1.19 -6.37 11.82
CA ASN A 164 0.02 -5.49 11.88
C ASN A 164 -0.28 -4.87 10.51
N CYS A 165 0.75 -4.53 9.73
CA CYS A 165 0.58 -4.06 8.35
C CYS A 165 -0.13 -5.13 7.50
N LEU A 166 0.38 -6.37 7.52
CA LEU A 166 -0.24 -7.49 6.81
C LEU A 166 -1.67 -7.77 7.29
N GLN A 167 -1.93 -7.65 8.60
CA GLN A 167 -3.27 -7.82 9.16
C GLN A 167 -4.26 -6.77 8.63
N ILE A 168 -3.83 -5.51 8.46
CA ILE A 168 -4.67 -4.45 7.89
C ILE A 168 -5.11 -4.84 6.47
N LEU A 169 -4.21 -5.40 5.66
CA LEU A 169 -4.55 -5.88 4.32
C LEU A 169 -5.58 -7.00 4.36
N CYS A 170 -5.39 -8.01 5.23
CA CYS A 170 -6.38 -9.07 5.43
C CYS A 170 -7.74 -8.53 5.88
N ASN A 171 -7.76 -7.51 6.73
CA ASN A 171 -9.01 -6.91 7.20
C ASN A 171 -9.73 -6.16 6.07
N TYR A 172 -8.99 -5.51 5.16
CA TYR A 172 -9.58 -4.83 4.02
C TYR A 172 -10.13 -5.79 2.97
N ASP A 173 -9.48 -6.93 2.77
CA ASP A 173 -9.98 -8.01 1.92
C ASP A 173 -11.22 -8.67 2.54
N TRP A 174 -11.15 -9.01 3.84
CA TRP A 174 -12.25 -9.67 4.55
C TRP A 174 -13.50 -8.79 4.67
N VAL A 175 -13.32 -7.49 4.91
CA VAL A 175 -14.41 -6.53 5.07
C VAL A 175 -14.35 -5.48 3.96
N PRO A 176 -14.89 -5.78 2.77
CA PRO A 176 -14.98 -4.84 1.67
C PRO A 176 -15.99 -3.73 1.97
N ILE A 177 -16.00 -2.68 1.14
CA ILE A 177 -17.06 -1.66 1.18
C ILE A 177 -18.42 -2.37 0.99
N PRO A 178 -19.44 -2.09 1.81
CA PRO A 178 -20.73 -2.76 1.71
C PRO A 178 -21.28 -2.68 0.30
N LEU A 179 -21.62 -3.83 -0.29
CA LEU A 179 -21.98 -3.95 -1.71
C LEU A 179 -23.10 -2.98 -2.14
N ALA A 180 -24.06 -2.71 -1.24
CA ALA A 180 -25.13 -1.76 -1.48
C ALA A 180 -24.63 -0.33 -1.78
N TYR A 181 -23.47 0.06 -1.25
CA TYR A 181 -22.96 1.42 -1.40
C TYR A 181 -22.42 1.72 -2.81
N PRO A 182 -21.48 0.94 -3.38
CA PRO A 182 -21.11 1.07 -4.80
C PRO A 182 -22.32 0.94 -5.73
N GLN A 183 -23.23 -0.02 -5.46
CA GLN A 183 -24.45 -0.21 -6.26
C GLN A 183 -25.33 1.03 -6.27
N PHE A 184 -25.57 1.63 -5.11
CA PHE A 184 -26.35 2.85 -4.98
C PHE A 184 -25.73 4.01 -5.78
N VAL A 185 -24.41 4.20 -5.66
CA VAL A 185 -23.71 5.30 -6.36
C VAL A 185 -23.75 5.10 -7.87
N ILE A 186 -23.47 3.89 -8.36
CA ILE A 186 -23.52 3.56 -9.79
C ILE A 186 -24.93 3.76 -10.34
N LEU A 187 -25.95 3.28 -9.62
CA LEU A 187 -27.35 3.48 -10.01
C LEU A 187 -27.73 4.96 -10.03
N ALA A 188 -27.31 5.74 -9.02
CA ALA A 188 -27.60 7.17 -8.95
C ALA A 188 -26.98 7.93 -10.12
N VAL A 189 -25.73 7.64 -10.47
CA VAL A 189 -25.03 8.24 -11.63
C VAL A 189 -25.73 7.86 -12.93
N TYR A 190 -26.05 6.58 -13.15
CA TYR A 190 -26.73 6.13 -14.36
C TYR A 190 -28.15 6.67 -14.49
N ALA A 191 -28.93 6.67 -13.41
CA ALA A 191 -30.27 7.25 -13.40
C ALA A 191 -30.24 8.75 -13.68
N TYR A 192 -29.30 9.49 -13.07
CA TYR A 192 -29.12 10.91 -13.32
C TYR A 192 -28.86 11.20 -14.80
N PHE A 193 -27.94 10.46 -15.44
CA PHE A 193 -27.63 10.67 -16.84
C PHE A 193 -28.71 10.13 -17.80
N ALA A 194 -29.43 9.07 -17.43
CA ALA A 194 -30.63 8.64 -18.17
C ALA A 194 -31.70 9.74 -18.19
N ILE A 195 -31.91 10.42 -17.06
CA ILE A 195 -32.83 11.56 -17.01
C ILE A 195 -32.27 12.76 -17.78
N CYS A 196 -30.95 13.03 -17.73
CA CYS A 196 -30.33 14.09 -18.53
C CYS A 196 -30.54 13.87 -20.03
N LEU A 197 -30.46 12.62 -20.51
CA LEU A 197 -30.69 12.27 -21.91
C LEU A 197 -32.09 12.68 -22.39
N LEU A 198 -33.10 12.62 -21.51
CA LEU A 198 -34.47 13.02 -21.85
C LEU A 198 -34.72 14.51 -21.59
N SER A 199 -34.20 15.05 -20.49
CA SER A 199 -34.55 16.37 -19.98
C SER A 199 -33.74 17.52 -20.58
N ARG A 200 -32.50 17.26 -21.02
CA ARG A 200 -31.59 18.29 -21.55
C ARG A 200 -31.56 18.40 -23.08
N GLN A 201 -32.58 17.88 -23.75
CA GLN A 201 -32.78 18.02 -25.20
C GLN A 201 -33.19 19.45 -25.60
N PHE A 202 -33.77 20.23 -24.67
CA PHE A 202 -34.26 21.58 -24.92
C PHE A 202 -33.69 22.57 -23.89
N ALA A 203 -33.35 23.77 -24.37
CA ALA A 203 -32.92 24.90 -23.53
C ALA A 203 -33.84 26.10 -23.74
N ILE A 204 -33.97 26.95 -22.72
CA ILE A 204 -34.70 28.23 -22.81
C ILE A 204 -33.66 29.32 -23.06
N LEU A 205 -33.69 29.91 -24.26
CA LEU A 205 -32.85 31.03 -24.68
C LEU A 205 -33.77 32.21 -25.02
N ASP A 206 -33.60 33.37 -24.35
CA ASP A 206 -34.40 34.58 -24.56
C ASP A 206 -35.92 34.34 -24.52
N GLY A 207 -36.38 33.49 -23.58
CA GLY A 207 -37.79 33.11 -23.43
C GLY A 207 -38.33 32.17 -24.53
N LYS A 208 -37.50 31.80 -25.52
CA LYS A 208 -37.82 30.81 -26.55
C LYS A 208 -37.21 29.46 -26.22
N ASN A 209 -37.96 28.40 -26.45
CA ASN A 209 -37.46 27.04 -26.30
C ASN A 209 -36.71 26.64 -27.57
N VAL A 210 -35.42 26.36 -27.44
CA VAL A 210 -34.54 25.96 -28.54
C VAL A 210 -34.11 24.51 -28.32
N HIS A 211 -34.07 23.73 -29.41
CA HIS A 211 -33.52 22.39 -29.40
C HIS A 211 -31.99 22.44 -29.35
N VAL A 212 -31.38 21.69 -28.42
CA VAL A 212 -29.93 21.61 -28.28
C VAL A 212 -29.43 20.46 -29.13
N THR A 213 -28.89 20.74 -30.31
CA THR A 213 -28.39 19.69 -31.23
C THR A 213 -27.21 18.93 -30.64
N VAL A 214 -26.30 19.61 -29.93
CA VAL A 214 -25.15 18.99 -29.26
C VAL A 214 -25.03 19.56 -27.84
N PRO A 215 -25.33 18.78 -26.79
CA PRO A 215 -25.33 19.28 -25.42
C PRO A 215 -23.92 19.24 -24.79
N VAL A 216 -23.00 20.07 -25.29
CA VAL A 216 -21.56 20.07 -24.92
C VAL A 216 -21.33 20.11 -23.40
N ILE A 217 -22.02 20.98 -22.67
CA ILE A 217 -21.87 21.09 -21.20
C ILE A 217 -22.33 19.82 -20.49
N THR A 218 -23.39 19.16 -20.98
CA THR A 218 -23.86 17.89 -20.41
C THR A 218 -22.90 16.75 -20.73
N MET A 219 -22.28 16.75 -21.92
CA MET A 219 -21.22 15.79 -22.25
C MET A 219 -20.01 15.96 -21.33
N LEU A 220 -19.58 17.19 -21.07
CA LEU A 220 -18.51 17.46 -20.10
C LEU A 220 -18.88 16.98 -18.69
N GLN A 221 -20.09 17.28 -18.21
CA GLN A 221 -20.56 16.79 -16.92
C GLN A 221 -20.58 15.24 -16.86
N TYR A 222 -21.02 14.60 -17.95
CA TYR A 222 -20.98 13.14 -18.08
C TYR A 222 -19.56 12.61 -17.96
N VAL A 223 -18.61 13.16 -18.72
CA VAL A 223 -17.20 12.74 -18.67
C VAL A 223 -16.64 12.88 -17.26
N PHE A 224 -16.88 14.01 -16.58
CA PHE A 224 -16.37 14.21 -15.22
C PHE A 224 -17.01 13.26 -14.20
N CYS A 225 -18.33 13.15 -14.15
CA CYS A 225 -19.00 12.29 -13.17
C CYS A 225 -18.75 10.79 -13.44
N MET A 226 -18.81 10.36 -14.70
CA MET A 226 -18.53 8.97 -15.07
C MET A 226 -17.06 8.63 -14.88
N GLY A 227 -16.15 9.52 -15.28
CA GLY A 227 -14.71 9.35 -15.07
C GLY A 227 -14.40 9.23 -13.58
N TRP A 228 -14.96 10.11 -12.75
CA TRP A 228 -14.72 10.08 -11.31
C TRP A 228 -15.29 8.83 -10.62
N MET A 229 -16.49 8.39 -11.04
CA MET A 229 -17.03 7.09 -10.62
C MET A 229 -16.14 5.93 -11.08
N LYS A 230 -15.62 5.97 -12.31
CA LYS A 230 -14.75 4.93 -12.85
C LYS A 230 -13.43 4.82 -12.08
N VAL A 231 -12.82 5.96 -11.73
CA VAL A 231 -11.64 6.01 -10.84
C VAL A 231 -11.92 5.31 -9.51
N ALA A 232 -13.06 5.58 -8.87
CA ALA A 232 -13.41 4.88 -7.63
C ALA A 232 -13.66 3.37 -7.85
N THR A 233 -14.28 2.98 -8.96
CA THR A 233 -14.49 1.55 -9.24
C THR A 233 -13.20 0.80 -9.55
N SER A 234 -12.21 1.41 -10.20
CA SER A 234 -10.91 0.77 -10.44
C SER A 234 -10.08 0.64 -9.16
N LEU A 235 -10.20 1.59 -8.22
CA LEU A 235 -9.42 1.56 -6.98
C LEU A 235 -10.07 0.72 -5.86
N ILE A 236 -11.26 0.15 -6.10
CA ILE A 236 -12.03 -0.55 -5.06
C ILE A 236 -11.32 -1.82 -4.57
N ASN A 237 -10.60 -2.51 -5.44
CA ASN A 237 -9.80 -3.67 -5.14
C ASN A 237 -8.41 -3.53 -5.80
N PRO A 238 -7.42 -2.96 -5.08
CA PRO A 238 -6.09 -2.74 -5.64
C PRO A 238 -5.22 -4.01 -5.75
N PHE A 239 -5.76 -5.18 -5.43
CA PHE A 239 -5.06 -6.47 -5.48
C PHE A 239 -5.54 -7.36 -6.64
N GLY A 240 -6.22 -6.76 -7.62
CA GLY A 240 -6.75 -7.47 -8.78
C GLY A 240 -5.70 -7.85 -9.82
N ASP A 241 -6.07 -7.67 -11.08
CA ASP A 241 -5.30 -8.01 -12.29
C ASP A 241 -5.35 -6.83 -13.29
N ASP A 242 -5.75 -5.64 -12.84
CA ASP A 242 -5.83 -4.44 -13.65
C ASP A 242 -4.45 -3.75 -13.75
N GLU A 243 -4.22 -2.98 -14.81
CA GLU A 243 -2.93 -2.31 -15.08
C GLU A 243 -2.45 -1.36 -13.96
N ASN A 244 -3.37 -0.87 -13.12
CA ASN A 244 -3.07 0.09 -12.05
C ASN A 244 -3.13 -0.53 -10.65
N ASP A 245 -3.30 -1.85 -10.56
CA ASP A 245 -3.27 -2.57 -9.29
C ASP A 245 -1.85 -2.65 -8.73
N PHE A 246 -1.74 -3.03 -7.46
CA PHE A 246 -0.44 -3.10 -6.79
C PHE A 246 0.42 -4.24 -7.32
N GLU A 247 1.69 -3.91 -7.57
CA GLU A 247 2.73 -4.84 -8.03
C GLU A 247 3.26 -5.74 -6.89
N CYS A 248 2.37 -6.58 -6.34
CA CYS A 248 2.69 -7.47 -5.21
C CYS A 248 3.81 -8.47 -5.55
N ASN A 249 3.87 -8.97 -6.79
CA ASN A 249 4.91 -9.90 -7.22
C ASN A 249 6.30 -9.26 -7.18
N TYR A 250 6.42 -8.03 -7.70
CA TYR A 250 7.66 -7.26 -7.62
C TYR A 250 8.08 -7.02 -6.18
N LEU A 251 7.14 -6.65 -5.30
CA LEU A 251 7.46 -6.40 -3.90
C LEU A 251 7.97 -7.65 -3.18
N ILE A 252 7.40 -8.82 -3.45
CA ILE A 252 7.90 -10.11 -2.91
C ILE A 252 9.36 -10.31 -3.32
N ASP A 253 9.67 -10.14 -4.60
CA ASP A 253 11.01 -10.37 -5.14
C ASP A 253 12.02 -9.36 -4.59
N LYS A 254 11.63 -8.08 -4.53
CA LYS A 254 12.42 -7.00 -3.91
C LYS A 254 12.72 -7.33 -2.45
N ASN A 255 11.69 -7.62 -1.64
CA ASN A 255 11.87 -7.89 -0.21
C ASN A 255 12.77 -9.10 0.00
N LEU A 256 12.58 -10.18 -0.77
CA LEU A 256 13.44 -11.35 -0.65
C LEU A 256 14.90 -11.03 -0.98
N ALA A 257 15.16 -10.39 -2.12
CA ALA A 257 16.52 -10.09 -2.57
C ALA A 257 17.24 -9.11 -1.64
N THR A 258 16.62 -7.96 -1.36
CA THR A 258 17.21 -6.92 -0.52
C THR A 258 17.44 -7.42 0.90
N CYS A 259 16.44 -8.04 1.52
CA CYS A 259 16.56 -8.44 2.91
C CYS A 259 17.53 -9.61 3.10
N MET A 260 17.67 -10.52 2.12
CA MET A 260 18.69 -11.57 2.16
C MET A 260 20.11 -11.00 2.09
N CYS A 261 20.34 -10.02 1.21
CA CYS A 261 21.61 -9.30 1.12
C CYS A 261 21.92 -8.57 2.44
N MET A 262 20.96 -7.84 3.01
CA MET A 262 21.15 -7.07 4.25
C MET A 262 21.56 -7.93 5.46
N VAL A 263 21.04 -9.15 5.58
CA VAL A 263 21.30 -10.00 6.75
C VAL A 263 22.40 -11.03 6.57
N ASP A 264 22.96 -11.10 5.36
CA ASP A 264 24.00 -12.06 4.99
C ASP A 264 25.19 -11.38 4.34
N ASP A 265 25.07 -10.98 3.07
CA ASP A 265 26.20 -10.44 2.30
C ASP A 265 26.74 -9.12 2.89
N ALA A 266 25.84 -8.26 3.39
CA ALA A 266 26.18 -6.99 4.03
C ALA A 266 26.34 -7.09 5.55
N TYR A 267 26.34 -8.31 6.12
CA TYR A 267 26.46 -8.49 7.56
C TYR A 267 27.87 -8.11 8.03
N ASP A 268 27.96 -7.09 8.89
CA ASP A 268 29.23 -6.59 9.46
C ASP A 268 30.29 -6.20 8.41
N ASP A 269 29.88 -6.01 7.15
CA ASP A 269 30.73 -5.60 6.04
C ASP A 269 30.74 -4.07 5.92
N LEU A 270 31.46 -3.42 6.83
CA LEU A 270 31.60 -1.96 6.82
C LEU A 270 32.77 -1.52 5.94
N PRO A 271 32.63 -0.43 5.16
CA PRO A 271 33.77 0.19 4.53
C PRO A 271 34.76 0.72 5.57
N GLU A 272 36.03 0.80 5.18
CA GLU A 272 37.09 1.32 6.05
C GLU A 272 36.77 2.73 6.55
N LEU A 273 36.86 2.93 7.86
CA LEU A 273 36.58 4.22 8.48
C LEU A 273 37.67 5.23 8.13
N LYS A 274 37.29 6.28 7.39
CA LYS A 274 38.18 7.37 6.97
C LYS A 274 37.61 8.71 7.40
N ARG A 275 38.49 9.68 7.60
CA ARG A 275 38.10 11.08 7.76
C ARG A 275 37.41 11.54 6.47
N ASP A 276 36.25 12.14 6.62
CA ASP A 276 35.53 12.73 5.50
C ASP A 276 36.20 14.03 5.03
N GLN A 277 35.74 14.55 3.89
CA GLN A 277 36.31 15.74 3.26
C GLN A 277 36.10 17.03 4.06
N PHE A 278 35.18 17.02 5.04
CA PHE A 278 34.84 18.17 5.88
C PHE A 278 35.53 18.14 7.24
N TRP A 279 36.28 17.07 7.56
CA TRP A 279 36.86 16.82 8.88
C TRP A 279 37.68 17.99 9.46
N CYS A 280 38.42 18.71 8.60
CA CYS A 280 39.25 19.86 9.00
C CYS A 280 38.66 21.21 8.60
N CYS A 281 37.46 21.26 8.01
CA CYS A 281 36.86 22.51 7.54
C CYS A 281 36.20 23.27 8.70
N GLU A 282 36.55 24.55 8.88
CA GLU A 282 35.89 25.41 9.88
C GLU A 282 34.42 25.72 9.51
N LYS A 283 34.11 25.74 8.21
CA LYS A 283 32.76 25.98 7.69
C LYS A 283 32.51 25.09 6.47
N ILE A 284 31.35 24.42 6.45
CA ILE A 284 30.88 23.63 5.31
C ILE A 284 30.17 24.58 4.34
N GLU A 285 30.71 24.73 3.14
CA GLU A 285 30.08 25.51 2.09
C GLU A 285 29.00 24.70 1.35
N PRO A 286 27.93 25.35 0.86
CA PRO A 286 26.91 24.68 0.07
C PRO A 286 27.49 24.02 -1.20
N LEU A 287 27.19 22.74 -1.39
CA LEU A 287 27.65 21.95 -2.53
C LEU A 287 26.63 22.07 -3.68
N TYR A 288 26.98 22.83 -4.71
CA TYR A 288 26.17 22.94 -5.93
C TYR A 288 26.97 22.52 -7.16
N ALA A 289 26.32 21.75 -8.05
CA ALA A 289 26.83 21.58 -9.41
C ALA A 289 26.85 22.95 -10.11
N LYS A 290 27.76 23.14 -11.07
CA LYS A 290 27.93 24.44 -11.77
C LYS A 290 26.62 24.97 -12.35
N ASP A 291 25.80 24.10 -12.92
CA ASP A 291 24.52 24.46 -13.54
C ASP A 291 23.41 24.78 -12.52
N ALA A 292 23.63 24.45 -11.24
CA ALA A 292 22.70 24.69 -10.14
C ALA A 292 23.11 25.87 -9.25
N ALA A 293 24.26 26.49 -9.49
CA ALA A 293 24.80 27.57 -8.66
C ALA A 293 23.97 28.86 -8.75
N ASP A 294 23.32 29.11 -9.88
CA ASP A 294 22.49 30.31 -10.12
C ASP A 294 21.05 30.17 -9.59
N ILE A 295 20.69 29.00 -9.03
CA ILE A 295 19.34 28.78 -8.50
C ILE A 295 19.16 29.62 -7.24
N LYS A 296 18.13 30.47 -7.23
CA LYS A 296 17.78 31.28 -6.06
C LYS A 296 17.40 30.39 -4.87
N ILE A 297 18.21 30.43 -3.82
CA ILE A 297 17.95 29.74 -2.55
C ILE A 297 17.19 30.68 -1.61
N ASN A 298 16.05 30.22 -1.10
CA ASN A 298 15.28 30.94 -0.07
C ASN A 298 15.45 30.20 1.27
N PRO A 299 16.50 30.49 2.06
CA PRO A 299 16.75 29.76 3.28
C PRO A 299 15.65 30.01 4.32
N LEU A 300 15.42 29.02 5.19
CA LEU A 300 14.51 29.13 6.33
C LEU A 300 15.12 30.10 7.36
N ILE A 301 14.71 31.37 7.29
CA ILE A 301 15.16 32.41 8.23
C ILE A 301 14.19 32.56 9.41
N GLY A 302 12.94 32.12 9.26
CA GLY A 302 11.86 32.33 10.23
C GLY A 302 11.14 33.67 10.01
N SER A 303 9.81 33.64 10.07
CA SER A 303 8.95 34.80 9.72
C SER A 303 9.12 36.00 10.67
N ALA A 304 9.53 35.77 11.92
CA ALA A 304 9.67 36.80 12.94
C ALA A 304 11.04 37.50 12.96
N VAL A 305 12.06 36.95 12.30
CA VAL A 305 13.46 37.45 12.41
C VAL A 305 13.65 38.84 11.80
N ARG A 306 12.78 39.24 10.86
CA ARG A 306 12.82 40.57 10.22
C ARG A 306 11.87 41.58 10.84
N THR A 307 11.11 41.19 11.87
CA THR A 307 10.21 42.10 12.58
C THR A 307 11.05 42.99 13.48
N ARG A 308 11.45 44.18 12.98
CA ARG A 308 12.05 45.22 13.83
C ARG A 308 11.06 45.53 14.95
N GLN A 309 11.51 45.45 16.21
CA GLN A 309 10.75 46.03 17.33
C GLN A 309 10.59 47.51 17.02
N ILE A 310 9.36 47.92 16.68
CA ILE A 310 8.98 49.33 16.62
C ILE A 310 8.92 49.76 18.08
N GLY A 311 10.04 50.25 18.59
CA GLY A 311 10.14 50.95 19.87
C GLY A 311 9.65 52.39 19.74
#